data_AF-A0A4E9FTG4-F1
#
_entry.id   AF-A0A4E9FTG4-F1
#
_cell.length_a   1.000
_cell.length_b   1.000
_cell.length_c   1.000
_cell.angle_alpha   90.00
_cell.angle_beta   90.00
_cell.angle_gamma   90.00
#
_symmetry.space_group_name_H-M   'P 1'
#
loop_
_entity.id
_entity.type
_entity.pdbx_description
1 polymer ?
#
loop_
_entity_poly.entity_id
_entity_poly.type
_entity_poly.pdbx_seq_one_letter_code
_entity_poly.pdbx_strand_id
1 'polypeptide(L)'
;MYIRCSKAYFRAMQLFPRNSALRIQAARFEYSVEHRIECARCIMQEGIRLNPTECSLWTNFVHLELDHVKWLITRKSILTGKGYHLPCTEEKELEVAAEAQKTPEMKVNIKEKSGQDAVLGLRVVETIIKFFNLNFSN
;
A
#
# COMPACT_ATOMS: atom_id res chain seq x y z
N MET A 1 19.01 17.21 5.38
CA MET A 1 18.10 17.60 4.28
C MET A 1 16.64 17.20 4.56
N TYR A 2 16.40 15.98 5.04
CA TYR A 2 15.08 15.44 5.42
C TYR A 2 14.16 16.40 6.19
N ILE A 3 14.62 16.98 7.31
CA ILE A 3 13.79 17.84 8.18
C ILE A 3 13.16 19.01 7.41
N ARG A 4 13.86 19.55 6.40
CA ARG A 4 13.35 20.65 5.58
C ARG A 4 12.22 20.17 4.66
N CYS A 5 12.38 19.01 4.03
CA CYS A 5 11.36 18.41 3.17
C CYS A 5 10.12 17.99 3.96
N SER A 6 10.29 17.34 5.11
CA SER A 6 9.18 16.97 6.00
C SER A 6 8.38 18.20 6.44
N LYS A 7 9.08 19.27 6.85
CA LYS A 7 8.43 20.56 7.17
C LYS A 7 7.71 21.17 5.97
N ALA A 8 8.28 21.09 4.76
CA ALA A 8 7.63 21.59 3.55
C ALA A 8 6.34 20.82 3.23
N TYR A 9 6.36 19.49 3.32
CA TYR A 9 5.16 18.67 3.19
C TYR A 9 4.12 19.00 4.25
N PHE A 10 4.53 19.15 5.50
CA PHE A 10 3.62 19.53 6.58
C PHE A 10 2.94 20.88 6.29
N ARG A 11 3.69 21.89 5.87
CA ARG A 11 3.12 23.20 5.47
C ARG A 11 2.20 23.08 4.26
N ALA A 12 2.57 22.28 3.27
CA ALA A 12 1.73 22.05 2.09
C ALA A 12 0.41 21.36 2.46
N MET A 13 0.42 20.39 3.38
CA MET A 13 -0.79 19.71 3.85
C MET A 13 -1.69 20.64 4.66
N GLN A 14 -1.12 21.57 5.42
CA GLN A 14 -1.89 22.62 6.11
C GLN A 14 -2.62 23.54 5.12
N LEU A 15 -1.98 23.88 3.98
CA LEU A 15 -2.61 24.68 2.93
C LEU A 15 -3.65 23.91 2.12
N PHE A 16 -3.38 22.63 1.83
CA PHE A 16 -4.23 21.78 0.98
C PHE A 16 -4.69 20.51 1.71
N PRO A 17 -5.53 20.62 2.75
CA PRO A 17 -5.92 19.48 3.58
C PRO A 17 -6.89 18.52 2.90
N ARG A 18 -7.38 18.79 1.68
CA ARG A 18 -8.20 17.82 0.92
C ARG A 18 -7.45 17.15 -0.23
N ASN A 19 -6.19 17.53 -0.47
CA ASN A 19 -5.41 16.96 -1.55
C ASN A 19 -4.86 15.57 -1.14
N SER A 20 -5.49 14.51 -1.65
CA SER A 20 -5.10 13.11 -1.42
C SER A 20 -3.72 12.80 -1.99
N ALA A 21 -3.43 13.25 -3.21
CA ALA A 21 -2.14 13.04 -3.87
C ALA A 21 -0.97 13.61 -3.06
N LEU A 22 -1.13 14.81 -2.49
CA LEU A 22 -0.11 15.42 -1.64
C LEU A 22 0.18 14.57 -0.39
N ARG A 23 -0.86 14.04 0.26
CA ARG A 23 -0.69 13.14 1.42
C ARG A 23 0.01 11.85 1.05
N ILE A 24 -0.35 11.26 -0.09
CA ILE A 24 0.28 10.03 -0.58
C ILE A 24 1.77 10.27 -0.79
N GLN A 25 2.15 11.40 -1.41
CA GLN A 25 3.57 11.76 -1.60
C GLN A 25 4.29 12.02 -0.27
N ALA A 26 3.64 12.74 0.66
CA ALA A 26 4.22 13.01 1.97
C ALA A 26 4.45 11.72 2.77
N ALA A 27 3.46 10.83 2.84
CA ALA A 27 3.57 9.55 3.54
C ALA A 27 4.65 8.64 2.91
N ARG A 28 4.71 8.56 1.58
CA ARG A 28 5.76 7.83 0.86
C ARG A 28 7.15 8.42 1.15
N PHE A 29 7.28 9.74 1.21
CA PHE A 29 8.53 10.41 1.57
C PHE A 29 8.97 10.07 3.00
N GLU A 30 8.06 10.13 3.98
CA GLU A 30 8.36 9.77 5.37
C GLU A 30 8.81 8.32 5.51
N TYR A 31 8.19 7.40 4.78
CA TYR A 31 8.58 5.99 4.77
C TYR A 31 9.92 5.76 4.07
N SER A 32 10.17 6.40 2.92
CA SER A 32 11.35 6.13 2.09
C SER A 32 12.67 6.50 2.77
N VAL A 33 12.68 7.52 3.64
CA VAL A 33 13.93 8.08 4.19
C VAL A 33 14.42 7.29 5.40
N GLU A 34 13.55 7.01 6.36
CA GLU A 34 13.94 6.37 7.64
C GLU A 34 13.02 5.20 8.04
N HIS A 35 12.19 4.68 7.12
CA HIS A 35 11.16 3.68 7.43
C HIS A 35 10.26 4.10 8.61
N ARG A 36 9.99 5.42 8.74
CA ARG A 36 9.14 6.00 9.79
C ARG A 36 7.67 5.71 9.49
N ILE A 37 7.29 4.45 9.69
CA ILE A 37 5.96 3.97 9.38
C ILE A 37 4.88 4.71 10.18
N GLU A 38 5.15 5.05 11.45
CA GLU A 38 4.18 5.75 12.30
C GLU A 38 3.80 7.13 11.74
N CYS A 39 4.79 7.91 11.30
CA CYS A 39 4.52 9.21 10.68
C CYS A 39 3.71 9.07 9.38
N ALA A 40 4.08 8.09 8.55
CA ALA A 40 3.37 7.81 7.30
C ALA A 40 1.92 7.33 7.56
N ARG A 41 1.70 6.47 8.57
CA ARG A 41 0.35 6.03 8.99
C ARG A 41 -0.48 7.20 9.48
N CYS A 42 0.05 8.06 10.35
CA CYS A 42 -0.67 9.25 10.82
C CYS A 42 -1.14 10.13 9.65
N ILE A 43 -0.25 10.42 8.68
CA ILE A 43 -0.59 11.23 7.50
C ILE A 43 -1.70 10.57 6.67
N MET A 44 -1.60 9.27 6.42
CA MET A 44 -2.59 8.53 5.62
C MET A 44 -3.94 8.42 6.34
N GLN A 45 -3.94 8.05 7.62
CA GLN A 45 -5.15 7.92 8.43
C GLN A 45 -5.88 9.26 8.60
N GLU A 46 -5.13 10.36 8.78
CA GLU A 46 -5.73 11.70 8.78
C GLU A 46 -6.35 12.04 7.42
N GLY A 47 -5.68 11.67 6.33
CA GLY A 47 -6.21 11.80 4.97
C GLY A 47 -7.51 11.04 4.76
N ILE A 48 -7.54 9.78 5.18
CA ILE A 48 -8.72 8.90 5.09
C ILE A 48 -9.87 9.47 5.92
N ARG A 49 -9.59 10.00 7.12
CA ARG A 49 -10.63 10.64 7.96
C ARG A 49 -11.25 11.87 7.29
N LEU A 50 -10.46 12.64 6.54
CA LEU A 50 -10.93 13.84 5.86
C LEU A 50 -11.65 13.54 4.54
N ASN A 51 -11.24 12.47 3.85
CA ASN A 51 -11.87 12.05 2.61
C ASN A 51 -11.89 10.51 2.51
N PRO A 52 -12.89 9.87 3.14
CA PRO A 52 -12.98 8.40 3.15
C PRO A 52 -13.42 7.82 1.80
N THR A 53 -13.94 8.63 0.89
CA THR A 53 -14.45 8.15 -0.42
C THR A 53 -13.35 7.95 -1.45
N GLU A 54 -12.15 8.47 -1.21
CA GLU A 54 -11.00 8.33 -2.11
C GLU A 54 -10.35 6.96 -1.98
N CYS A 55 -10.70 6.03 -2.88
CA CYS A 55 -10.08 4.71 -2.96
C CYS A 55 -8.54 4.78 -3.10
N SER A 56 -8.03 5.83 -3.74
CA SER A 56 -6.59 6.05 -3.92
C SER A 56 -5.83 6.12 -2.59
N LEU A 57 -6.39 6.74 -1.55
CA LEU A 57 -5.79 6.81 -0.23
C LEU A 57 -5.71 5.42 0.41
N TRP A 58 -6.80 4.66 0.35
CA TRP A 58 -6.89 3.31 0.90
C TRP A 58 -5.91 2.36 0.22
N THR A 59 -5.87 2.33 -1.11
CA THR A 59 -4.93 1.51 -1.88
C THR A 59 -3.49 1.80 -1.50
N ASN A 60 -3.13 3.09 -1.42
CA ASN A 60 -1.77 3.50 -1.05
C ASN A 60 -1.44 3.18 0.41
N PHE A 61 -2.42 3.30 1.31
CA PHE A 61 -2.24 2.92 2.71
C PHE A 61 -1.96 1.43 2.87
N VAL A 62 -2.70 0.57 2.16
CA VAL A 62 -2.43 -0.88 2.24
C VAL A 62 -1.11 -1.25 1.57
N HIS A 63 -0.76 -0.64 0.43
CA HIS A 63 0.56 -0.86 -0.18
C HIS A 63 1.70 -0.49 0.79
N LEU A 64 1.58 0.65 1.47
CA LEU A 64 2.54 1.08 2.48
C LEU A 64 2.68 0.05 3.63
N GLU A 65 1.56 -0.49 4.11
CA GLU A 65 1.57 -1.49 5.19
C GLU A 65 2.16 -2.83 4.72
N LEU A 66 1.83 -3.27 3.50
CA LEU A 66 2.41 -4.47 2.90
C LEU A 66 3.93 -4.34 2.75
N ASP A 67 4.43 -3.18 2.29
CA ASP A 67 5.85 -2.92 2.17
C ASP A 67 6.54 -2.95 3.55
N HIS A 68 5.88 -2.44 4.59
CA HIS A 68 6.39 -2.49 5.95
C HIS A 68 6.45 -3.93 6.50
N VAL A 69 5.40 -4.73 6.28
CA VAL A 69 5.38 -6.14 6.67
C VAL A 69 6.48 -6.93 5.96
N LYS A 70 6.68 -6.72 4.65
CA LYS A 70 7.79 -7.33 3.90
C LYS A 70 9.15 -6.98 4.49
N TRP A 71 9.35 -5.71 4.87
CA TRP A 71 10.56 -5.26 5.53
C TRP A 71 10.77 -5.95 6.89
N LEU A 72 9.72 -6.07 7.71
CA LEU A 72 9.77 -6.77 9.00
C LEU A 72 10.10 -8.27 8.85
N ILE A 73 9.47 -8.95 7.88
CA ILE A 73 9.74 -10.36 7.59
C ILE A 73 11.20 -10.55 7.16
N THR A 74 11.68 -9.68 6.27
CA THR A 74 13.08 -9.70 5.80
C THR A 74 14.04 -9.53 6.99
N ARG A 75 13.78 -8.54 7.85
CA ARG A 75 14.58 -8.30 9.06
C ARG A 75 14.57 -9.51 10.00
N LYS A 76 13.41 -10.12 10.22
CA LYS A 76 13.26 -11.31 11.06
C LYS A 76 13.99 -12.52 10.47
N SER A 77 13.94 -12.68 9.15
CA SER A 77 14.65 -13.76 8.43
C SER A 77 16.16 -13.63 8.58
N ILE A 78 16.70 -12.42 8.42
CA ILE A 78 18.12 -12.13 8.67
C ILE A 78 18.50 -12.48 10.12
N LEU A 79 17.67 -12.11 11.10
CA LEU A 79 17.97 -12.36 12.52
C LEU A 79 17.87 -13.85 12.90
N THR A 80 16.93 -14.59 12.32
CA THR A 80 16.66 -15.98 12.69
C THR A 80 17.51 -16.98 11.87
N GLY A 81 18.12 -16.54 10.76
CA GLY A 81 18.81 -17.41 9.80
C GLY A 81 17.89 -18.37 9.03
N LYS A 82 16.60 -18.41 9.37
CA LYS A 82 15.56 -19.16 8.65
C LYS A 82 15.03 -18.27 7.53
N GLY A 83 15.13 -18.74 6.29
CA GLY A 83 14.42 -18.13 5.16
C GLY A 83 12.92 -18.22 5.46
N TYR A 84 12.28 -17.08 5.73
CA TYR A 84 10.82 -17.05 5.78
C TYR A 84 10.34 -16.96 4.34
N HIS A 85 9.95 -18.11 3.77
CA HIS A 85 8.95 -18.10 2.72
C HIS A 85 7.67 -17.57 3.35
N LEU A 86 7.05 -16.50 2.82
CA LEU A 86 5.69 -16.19 3.23
C LEU A 86 4.87 -17.46 3.01
N PRO A 87 4.23 -18.05 4.03
CA PRO A 87 3.19 -19.04 3.79
C PRO A 87 1.94 -18.25 3.33
N CYS A 88 2.03 -17.58 2.18
CA CYS A 88 0.85 -17.44 1.35
C CYS A 88 0.56 -18.86 0.93
N THR A 89 -0.61 -19.38 1.32
CA THR A 89 -1.06 -20.73 1.00
C THR A 89 -0.98 -20.92 -0.51
N GLU A 90 0.15 -21.44 -1.01
CA GLU A 90 0.41 -21.62 -2.45
C GLU A 90 -0.73 -22.42 -3.09
N GLU A 91 -1.31 -23.35 -2.33
CA GLU A 91 -2.44 -24.17 -2.77
C GLU A 91 -3.74 -23.38 -2.97
N LYS A 92 -4.00 -22.32 -2.20
CA LYS A 92 -5.22 -21.50 -2.33
C LYS A 92 -5.04 -20.30 -3.26
N GLU A 93 -3.81 -19.81 -3.44
CA GLU A 93 -3.56 -18.64 -4.29
C GLU A 93 -3.34 -18.99 -5.77
N LEU A 94 -2.80 -20.18 -6.08
CA LEU A 94 -2.70 -20.68 -7.46
C LEU A 94 -4.09 -20.89 -8.09
N GLU A 95 -5.08 -21.31 -7.30
CA GLU A 95 -6.46 -21.47 -7.77
C GLU A 95 -7.13 -20.12 -8.06
N VAL A 96 -6.95 -19.12 -7.18
CA VAL A 96 -7.54 -17.78 -7.38
C VAL A 96 -6.80 -16.98 -8.47
N ALA A 97 -5.49 -17.19 -8.65
CA ALA A 97 -4.73 -16.58 -9.74
C ALA A 97 -5.06 -17.19 -11.11
N ALA A 98 -5.46 -18.48 -11.16
CA ALA A 98 -6.00 -19.09 -12.36
C ALA A 98 -7.38 -18.52 -12.72
N GLU A 99 -8.19 -18.16 -11.73
CA GLU A 99 -9.50 -17.52 -11.95
C GLU A 99 -9.37 -16.07 -12.44
N ALA A 100 -8.45 -15.28 -11.86
CA ALA A 100 -8.26 -13.86 -12.20
C ALA A 100 -7.66 -13.61 -13.60
N GLN A 101 -6.94 -14.59 -14.15
CA GLN A 101 -6.34 -14.50 -15.50
C GLN A 101 -7.33 -14.73 -16.65
N LYS A 102 -8.62 -14.99 -16.38
CA LYS A 102 -9.64 -15.12 -17.43
C LYS A 102 -10.12 -13.79 -18.03
N THR A 103 -9.69 -12.63 -17.51
CA THR A 103 -9.98 -11.32 -18.13
C THR A 103 -8.73 -10.76 -18.82
N PRO A 104 -8.69 -10.70 -20.16
CA PRO A 104 -7.49 -10.42 -20.92
C PRO A 104 -7.22 -8.92 -21.11
N GLU A 105 -5.92 -8.63 -21.30
CA GLU A 105 -5.31 -7.42 -21.90
C GLU A 105 -5.01 -6.21 -20.99
N MET A 106 -3.76 -6.16 -20.48
CA MET A 106 -2.82 -5.04 -20.68
C MET A 106 -1.44 -5.43 -20.13
N LYS A 107 -0.51 -5.80 -21.01
CA LYS A 107 0.89 -6.09 -20.65
C LYS A 107 1.62 -4.77 -20.35
N VAL A 108 1.92 -4.47 -19.09
CA VAL A 108 2.94 -3.49 -18.73
C VAL A 108 4.07 -4.20 -18.00
N ASN A 109 5.24 -4.15 -18.62
CA ASN A 109 6.49 -4.77 -18.21
C ASN A 109 7.06 -4.05 -16.98
N ILE A 110 6.84 -4.60 -15.79
CA ILE A 110 7.63 -4.27 -14.60
C ILE A 110 8.29 -5.57 -14.13
N LYS A 111 9.62 -5.62 -14.29
CA LYS A 111 10.55 -6.65 -13.80
C LYS A 111 10.05 -7.36 -12.54
N GLU A 112 9.62 -8.62 -12.72
CA GLU A 112 9.71 -9.84 -11.89
C GLU A 112 9.82 -9.80 -10.34
N LYS A 113 9.69 -8.66 -9.66
CA LYS A 113 9.48 -8.64 -8.21
C LYS A 113 8.02 -8.93 -7.94
N SER A 114 7.74 -10.25 -7.93
CA SER A 114 6.59 -10.93 -7.39
C SER A 114 5.27 -10.65 -8.11
N GLY A 115 4.96 -11.47 -9.11
CA GLY A 115 3.59 -11.56 -9.65
C GLY A 115 2.55 -11.84 -8.56
N GLN A 116 2.94 -12.53 -7.48
CA GLN A 116 2.11 -12.72 -6.29
C GLN A 116 1.86 -11.40 -5.54
N ASP A 117 2.86 -10.52 -5.39
CA ASP A 117 2.69 -9.21 -4.76
C ASP A 117 1.74 -8.34 -5.58
N ALA A 118 1.83 -8.42 -6.92
CA ALA A 118 0.92 -7.74 -7.81
C ALA A 118 -0.51 -8.29 -7.68
N VAL A 119 -0.69 -9.62 -7.58
CA VAL A 119 -1.99 -10.27 -7.40
C VAL A 119 -2.60 -9.93 -6.03
N LEU A 120 -1.81 -9.96 -4.95
CA LEU A 120 -2.26 -9.56 -3.61
C LEU A 120 -2.65 -8.09 -3.60
N GLY A 121 -1.83 -7.22 -4.21
CA GLY A 121 -2.15 -5.81 -4.40
C GLY A 121 -3.47 -5.62 -5.14
N LEU A 122 -3.67 -6.33 -6.26
CA LEU A 122 -4.90 -6.27 -7.05
C LEU A 122 -6.11 -6.77 -6.25
N ARG A 123 -6.00 -7.91 -5.55
CA ARG A 123 -7.09 -8.48 -4.74
C ARG A 123 -7.48 -7.56 -3.59
N VAL A 124 -6.50 -6.95 -2.94
CA VAL A 124 -6.76 -5.95 -1.88
C VAL A 124 -7.51 -4.77 -2.47
N VAL A 125 -7.08 -4.23 -3.62
CA VAL A 125 -7.77 -3.13 -4.30
C VAL A 125 -9.19 -3.51 -4.68
N GLU A 126 -9.40 -4.68 -5.29
CA GLU A 126 -10.73 -5.21 -5.61
C GLU A 126 -11.60 -5.37 -4.37
N THR A 127 -11.04 -5.85 -3.26
CA THR A 127 -11.76 -6.02 -2.00
C THR A 127 -12.17 -4.67 -1.41
N ILE A 128 -11.28 -3.67 -1.47
CA ILE A 128 -11.59 -2.30 -1.04
C ILE A 128 -12.70 -1.71 -1.91
N ILE A 129 -12.63 -1.86 -3.24
CA ILE A 129 -13.65 -1.37 -4.18
C ILE A 129 -15.00 -2.07 -3.91
N LYS A 130 -15.01 -3.39 -3.75
CA LYS A 130 -16.22 -4.16 -3.44
C LYS A 130 -16.81 -3.73 -2.10
N PHE A 131 -15.98 -3.58 -1.06
CA PHE A 131 -16.42 -3.09 0.25
C PHE A 131 -17.02 -1.68 0.16
N PHE A 132 -16.41 -0.79 -0.63
CA PHE A 132 -16.91 0.55 -0.83
C PHE A 132 -18.26 0.57 -1.55
N ASN A 133 -18.40 -0.16 -2.66
CA ASN A 133 -19.66 -0.29 -3.38
C ASN A 133 -20.78 -0.85 -2.50
N LEU A 134 -20.47 -1.76 -1.58
CA LEU A 134 -21.47 -2.32 -0.67
C LEU A 134 -21.91 -1.33 0.43
N ASN A 135 -20.99 -0.50 0.95
CA ASN A 135 -21.31 0.40 2.07
C ASN A 135 -21.82 1.78 1.63
N PHE A 136 -21.46 2.25 0.44
CA PHE A 136 -21.80 3.61 -0.02
C PHE A 136 -22.82 3.65 -1.17
N SER A 137 -23.32 2.50 -1.66
CA SER A 137 -24.34 2.45 -2.71
C SER A 137 -25.80 2.47 -2.20
N ASN A 138 -26.05 2.96 -0.97
CA ASN A 138 -27.40 3.34 -0.51
C ASN A 138 -27.39 4.76 0.03
#